data_AF-A0A1X7UD07-F1
#
_entry.id   AF-A0A1X7UD07-F1
#
_cell.length_a   1.000
_cell.length_b   1.000
_cell.length_c   1.000
_cell.angle_alpha   90.00
_cell.angle_beta   90.00
_cell.angle_gamma   90.00
#
_symmetry.space_group_name_H-M   'P 1'
#
loop_
_entity.id
_entity.type
_entity.pdbx_description
1 polymer ?
#
loop_
_entity_poly.entity_id
_entity_poly.type
_entity_poly.pdbx_seq_one_letter_code
_entity_poly.pdbx_strand_id
1 'polypeptide(L)'
;MAVRLASEAYFGKEVLQKSTVYGQQSNTPLPEDKVRALKKKILSLHPNYVDTPVEFEPIWTKCVNAINHHASGLRKKGTVVINLTE
;
A
#
# COMPACT_ATOMS: atom_id res chain seq x y z
N MET A 1 1.38 9.43 -4.94
CA MET A 1 2.58 9.35 -4.08
C MET A 1 2.64 8.05 -3.28
N ALA A 2 1.73 7.80 -2.33
CA ALA A 2 1.77 6.62 -1.45
C ALA A 2 1.84 5.27 -2.20
N VAL A 3 1.02 5.10 -3.24
CA VAL A 3 1.03 3.90 -4.11
C VAL A 3 2.39 3.71 -4.78
N ARG A 4 3.00 4.80 -5.29
CA ARG A 4 4.32 4.75 -5.94
C ARG A 4 5.40 4.33 -4.95
N LEU A 5 5.44 4.94 -3.77
CA LEU A 5 6.38 4.56 -2.70
C LEU A 5 6.19 3.10 -2.29
N ALA A 6 4.96 2.67 -2.03
CA ALA A 6 4.66 1.29 -1.66
C ALA A 6 5.13 0.29 -2.76
N SER A 7 4.84 0.60 -4.02
CA SER A 7 5.10 -0.27 -5.16
C SER A 7 6.56 -0.30 -5.59
N GLU A 8 7.25 0.83 -5.58
CA GLU A 8 8.60 0.97 -6.15
C GLU A 8 9.71 0.96 -5.09
N ALA A 9 9.43 1.42 -3.87
CA ALA A 9 10.48 1.64 -2.86
C ALA A 9 10.41 0.69 -1.64
N TYR A 10 9.24 0.12 -1.31
CA TYR A 10 9.07 -0.67 -0.09
C TYR A 10 8.76 -2.16 -0.32
N PHE A 11 7.77 -2.45 -1.18
CA PHE A 11 7.19 -3.80 -1.27
C PHE A 11 7.34 -4.46 -2.62
N GLY A 12 7.23 -3.72 -3.72
CA GLY A 12 7.15 -4.32 -5.06
C GLY A 12 5.70 -4.62 -5.48
N LYS A 13 5.46 -4.59 -6.80
CA LYS A 13 4.13 -4.87 -7.39
C LYS A 13 3.64 -6.29 -7.09
N GLU A 14 4.52 -7.27 -7.14
CA GLU A 14 4.18 -8.69 -6.92
C GLU A 14 3.71 -8.95 -5.49
N VAL A 15 4.36 -8.33 -4.50
CA VAL A 15 3.95 -8.41 -3.10
C VAL A 15 2.62 -7.70 -2.89
N LEU A 16 2.48 -6.47 -3.43
CA LEU A 16 1.21 -5.74 -3.33
C LEU A 16 0.05 -6.48 -3.99
N GLN A 17 0.29 -7.26 -5.05
CA GLN A 17 -0.74 -8.10 -5.65
C GLN A 17 -1.28 -9.15 -4.67
N LYS A 18 -0.45 -9.77 -3.84
CA LYS A 18 -0.85 -10.87 -2.95
C LYS A 18 -1.25 -10.42 -1.55
N SER A 19 -1.00 -9.15 -1.24
CA SER A 19 -1.16 -8.60 0.10
C SER A 19 -2.09 -7.40 0.15
N THR A 20 -2.43 -7.01 1.38
CA THR A 20 -3.02 -5.70 1.68
C THR A 20 -2.29 -5.12 2.89
N VAL A 21 -2.38 -3.81 3.11
CA VAL A 21 -1.59 -3.15 4.17
C VAL A 21 -1.78 -3.82 5.54
N TYR A 22 -3.01 -4.22 5.88
CA TYR A 22 -3.36 -4.84 7.18
C TYR A 22 -3.97 -6.23 7.07
N GLY A 23 -3.86 -6.91 5.93
CA GLY A 23 -4.36 -8.28 5.79
C GLY A 23 -5.90 -8.38 5.73
N GLN A 24 -6.56 -7.47 5.02
CA GLN A 24 -8.01 -7.47 4.83
C GLN A 24 -8.44 -8.48 3.77
N GLN A 25 -9.68 -9.00 3.90
CA GLN A 25 -10.32 -9.90 2.93
C GLN A 25 -9.49 -11.14 2.59
N SER A 26 -8.97 -11.83 3.62
CA SER A 26 -8.13 -13.04 3.49
C SER A 26 -6.79 -12.84 2.76
N ASN A 27 -6.37 -11.61 2.49
CA ASN A 27 -5.05 -11.33 1.95
C ASN A 27 -4.01 -11.32 3.07
N THR A 28 -2.77 -11.67 2.75
CA THR A 28 -1.66 -11.59 3.70
C THR A 28 -1.36 -10.12 4.05
N PRO A 29 -1.15 -9.76 5.32
CA PRO A 29 -0.70 -8.42 5.68
C PRO A 29 0.70 -8.13 5.13
N LEU A 30 1.00 -6.84 4.87
CA LEU A 30 2.35 -6.42 4.54
C LEU A 30 3.26 -6.47 5.78
N PRO A 31 4.58 -6.65 5.61
CA PRO A 31 5.53 -6.64 6.73
C PRO A 31 5.42 -5.35 7.54
N GLU A 32 5.13 -5.48 8.84
CA GLU A 32 4.78 -4.36 9.71
C GLU A 32 5.88 -3.28 9.77
N ASP A 33 7.15 -3.70 9.89
CA ASP A 33 8.29 -2.78 9.92
C ASP A 33 8.37 -1.90 8.67
N LYS A 34 8.08 -2.48 7.51
CA LYS A 34 8.05 -1.76 6.23
C LYS A 34 6.84 -0.85 6.13
N VAL A 35 5.67 -1.25 6.65
CA VAL A 35 4.48 -0.39 6.72
C VAL A 35 4.75 0.82 7.62
N ARG A 36 5.40 0.62 8.76
CA ARG A 36 5.80 1.67 9.70
C ARG A 36 6.80 2.63 9.06
N ALA A 37 7.78 2.11 8.34
CA ALA A 37 8.77 2.92 7.62
C ALA A 37 8.13 3.72 6.47
N LEU A 38 7.18 3.14 5.73
CA LEU A 38 6.40 3.85 4.72
C LEU A 38 5.57 4.98 5.35
N LYS A 39 4.86 4.70 6.45
CA LYS A 39 4.06 5.71 7.18
C LYS A 39 4.93 6.88 7.63
N LYS A 40 6.09 6.61 8.24
CA LYS A 40 7.07 7.66 8.62
C LYS A 40 7.57 8.46 7.42
N LYS A 41 7.86 7.79 6.30
CA LYS A 41 8.30 8.49 5.08
C LYS A 41 7.22 9.39 4.53
N ILE A 42 5.97 8.96 4.48
CA ILE A 42 4.86 9.81 4.04
C ILE A 42 4.68 10.97 5.03
N LEU A 43 4.69 10.72 6.33
CA LEU A 43 4.63 11.79 7.35
C LEU A 43 5.72 12.85 7.14
N SER A 44 6.97 12.44 6.86
CA SER A 44 8.07 13.37 6.57
C SER A 44 7.87 14.26 5.34
N LEU A 45 6.96 13.87 4.43
CA LEU A 45 6.59 14.67 3.25
C LEU A 45 5.46 15.64 3.54
N HIS A 46 4.86 15.57 4.73
CA HIS A 46 3.81 16.49 5.19
C HIS A 46 4.28 17.25 6.44
N PRO A 47 5.08 18.31 6.27
CA PRO A 47 5.67 19.06 7.39
C PRO A 47 4.61 19.58 8.39
N ASN A 48 3.40 19.88 7.90
CA ASN A 48 2.29 20.38 8.71
C ASN A 48 1.76 19.39 9.78
N TYR A 49 2.12 18.10 9.70
CA TYR A 49 1.66 17.09 10.65
C TYR A 49 2.79 16.44 11.46
N VAL A 50 4.02 16.94 11.32
CA VAL A 50 5.19 16.38 12.02
C VAL A 50 5.01 16.49 13.54
N ASP A 51 4.46 17.62 14.01
CA ASP A 51 4.18 17.87 15.42
C ASP A 51 2.80 17.35 15.87
N THR A 52 1.92 16.98 14.92
CA THR A 52 0.56 16.49 15.19
C THR A 52 0.30 15.14 14.50
N PRO A 53 0.97 14.05 14.92
CA PRO A 53 0.85 12.73 14.28
C PRO A 53 -0.58 12.16 14.33
N VAL A 54 -1.41 12.57 15.29
CA VAL A 54 -2.83 12.19 15.36
C VAL A 54 -3.63 12.77 14.20
N GLU A 55 -3.34 14.01 13.80
CA GLU A 55 -4.01 14.67 12.67
C GLU A 55 -3.59 14.08 11.32
N PHE A 56 -2.49 13.33 11.30
CA PHE A 56 -2.03 12.59 10.13
C PHE A 56 -2.82 11.27 9.90
N GLU A 57 -3.48 10.71 10.91
CA GLU A 57 -4.17 9.41 10.80
C GLU A 57 -5.24 9.36 9.68
N PRO A 58 -6.07 10.40 9.46
CA PRO A 58 -7.00 10.42 8.33
C PRO A 58 -6.28 10.40 6.96
N ILE A 59 -5.11 11.03 6.85
CA ILE A 59 -4.30 11.05 5.62
C ILE A 59 -3.66 9.69 5.38
N TRP A 60 -3.14 9.09 6.45
CA TRP A 60 -2.63 7.73 6.41
C TRP A 60 -3.71 6.73 5.98
N THR A 61 -4.93 6.85 6.52
CA THR A 61 -6.08 6.02 6.12
C THR A 61 -6.39 6.14 4.63
N LYS A 62 -6.36 7.37 4.08
CA LYS A 62 -6.51 7.60 2.63
C LYS A 62 -5.39 6.93 1.82
N CYS A 63 -4.15 6.98 2.32
CA CYS A 63 -3.01 6.32 1.70
C CYS A 63 -3.18 4.79 1.68
N VAL A 64 -3.61 4.20 2.80
CA VAL A 64 -3.90 2.76 2.92
C VAL A 64 -4.95 2.33 1.92
N ASN A 65 -6.06 3.07 1.82
CA ASN A 65 -7.13 2.78 0.86
C ASN A 65 -6.63 2.84 -0.59
N ALA A 66 -5.82 3.85 -0.93
CA ALA A 66 -5.23 3.96 -2.28
C ALA A 66 -4.27 2.79 -2.60
N ILE A 67 -3.45 2.37 -1.62
CA ILE A 67 -2.54 1.21 -1.77
C ILE A 67 -3.34 -0.08 -1.97
N ASN A 68 -4.35 -0.33 -1.14
CA ASN A 68 -5.20 -1.51 -1.24
C ASN A 68 -6.01 -1.54 -2.54
N HIS A 69 -6.51 -0.38 -3.00
CA HIS A 69 -7.17 -0.26 -4.29
C HIS A 69 -6.22 -0.61 -5.45
N HIS A 70 -4.99 -0.10 -5.41
CA HIS A 70 -3.97 -0.42 -6.41
C HIS A 70 -3.61 -1.92 -6.40
N ALA A 71 -3.38 -2.50 -5.23
CA ALA A 71 -3.15 -3.93 -5.03
C ALA A 71 -4.27 -4.78 -5.65
N SER A 72 -5.53 -4.40 -5.44
CA SER A 72 -6.70 -5.04 -6.06
C SER A 72 -6.69 -4.93 -7.59
N GLY A 73 -6.32 -3.76 -8.12
CA GLY A 73 -6.14 -3.57 -9.56
C GLY A 73 -5.04 -4.46 -10.17
N LEU A 74 -3.93 -4.64 -9.45
CA LEU A 74 -2.85 -5.56 -9.86
C LEU A 74 -3.33 -7.02 -9.88
N ARG A 75 -4.14 -7.44 -8.90
CA ARG A 75 -4.73 -8.80 -8.88
C ARG A 75 -5.57 -9.07 -10.12
N LYS A 76 -6.50 -8.15 -10.45
CA LYS A 76 -7.36 -8.28 -11.62
C LYS A 76 -6.56 -8.38 -12.91
N LYS A 77 -5.48 -7.60 -13.04
CA LYS A 77 -4.60 -7.65 -14.22
C LYS A 77 -3.74 -8.92 -14.27
N GLY A 78 -3.27 -9.41 -13.12
CA GLY A 78 -2.53 -10.66 -13.03
C GLY A 78 -3.36 -11.89 -13.40
N THR A 79 -4.66 -11.89 -13.10
CA THR A 79 -5.59 -12.95 -13.53
C THR A 79 -5.80 -12.99 -15.05
N VAL A 80 -5.71 -11.85 -15.74
CA VAL A 80 -5.91 -11.79 -17.21
C VAL A 80 -4.74 -12.42 -17.98
N VAL A 81 -3.53 -12.46 -17.41
CA VAL A 81 -2.36 -13.05 -18.09
C VAL A 81 -2.36 -14.58 -18.08
N ILE A 82 -3.22 -15.23 -17.27
CA ILE A 82 -3.24 -16.70 -17.10
C ILE A 82 -4.33 -17.40 -17.94
N ASN A 83 -5.19 -16.67 -18.64
CA ASN A 83 -6.32 -17.24 -19.40
C ASN A 83 -6.28 -16.93 -20.91
N LEU A 84 -5.11 -17.06 -21.56
CA LEU A 84 -4.98 -17.08 -23.03
C LEU A 84 -4.12 -18.26 -23.51
N THR A 85 -4.62 -19.45 -23.22
CA THR A 85 -4.39 -20.76 -23.88
C THR A 85 -5.61 -21.54 -23.41
N GLU A 86 -6.58 -21.92 -24.23
CA GLU A 86 -6.54 -22.56 -25.55
C GLU A 86 -7.69 -22.07 -26.45
#